data_AF-A0A958QU52-F1
#
_entry.id   AF-A0A958QU52-F1
#
_cell.length_a   1.000
_cell.length_b   1.000
_cell.length_c   1.000
_cell.angle_alpha   90.00
_cell.angle_beta   90.00
_cell.angle_gamma   90.00
#
_symmetry.space_group_name_H-M   'P 1'
#
loop_
_entity.id
_entity.type
_entity.pdbx_description
1 polymer ?
#
loop_
_entity_poly.entity_id
_entity_poly.type
_entity_poly.pdbx_seq_one_letter_code
_entity_poly.pdbx_strand_id
1 'polypeptide(L)'
;MFLSKKDGGDMKNPKMVRSKVETFFISVSVGVLVFLFQNCDNPGFEANSLNQQFYSDVSSNGSSSSQIEAKNSELCGEPQINPNTDSGIYLYLDCETNVLNVIVLAEKSGSSTYIGSISSDGIIQNLITDSFEVNDNVMVSQNEISFNLEVVDNLYDAFSFTAKSVAKMKLELDPSSPQNIFLGTNKVKVISPFEFISDGSEPKDSVVSLCGKPILSKDQDFGAFVWKDCETQIFNVEFLAGGNQQSIEFIGEIHNPSSTLNSL
;
A
#
# COMPACT_ATOMS: atom_id res chain seq x y z
N MET A 1 39.26 9.63 -10.26
CA MET A 1 40.52 9.03 -10.73
C MET A 1 40.25 8.35 -12.05
N PHE A 2 40.90 8.75 -13.16
CA PHE A 2 40.73 8.10 -14.46
C PHE A 2 41.46 6.76 -14.48
N LEU A 3 40.83 5.71 -15.00
CA LEU A 3 41.52 4.53 -15.50
C LEU A 3 40.98 4.18 -16.89
N SER A 4 41.83 4.43 -17.89
CA SER A 4 41.73 3.86 -19.23
C SER A 4 42.12 2.38 -19.17
N LYS A 5 41.33 1.49 -19.76
CA LYS A 5 41.70 0.08 -19.95
C LYS A 5 42.23 -0.10 -21.37
N LYS A 6 43.48 -0.58 -21.47
CA LYS A 6 44.13 -1.04 -22.69
C LYS A 6 44.06 -2.58 -22.71
N ASP A 7 43.71 -3.15 -23.85
CA ASP A 7 43.47 -4.58 -24.04
C ASP A 7 44.67 -5.50 -23.78
N GLY A 8 44.35 -6.77 -23.49
CA GLY A 8 45.20 -7.93 -23.78
C GLY A 8 45.71 -8.69 -22.56
N GLY A 9 45.00 -9.75 -22.13
CA GLY A 9 45.52 -10.68 -21.14
C GLY A 9 44.52 -11.73 -20.66
N ASP A 10 44.81 -12.98 -21.04
CA ASP A 10 44.18 -14.28 -20.75
C ASP A 10 43.41 -14.40 -19.41
N MET A 11 42.12 -14.78 -19.47
CA MET A 11 41.24 -14.97 -18.32
C MET A 11 41.37 -16.39 -17.76
N LYS A 12 42.13 -16.53 -16.66
CA LYS A 12 41.94 -17.65 -15.73
C LYS A 12 41.74 -17.12 -14.31
N ASN A 13 40.53 -17.33 -13.82
CA ASN A 13 39.98 -17.08 -12.46
C ASN A 13 39.77 -15.61 -12.06
N PRO A 14 38.52 -15.11 -12.00
CA PRO A 14 38.24 -13.84 -11.33
C PRO A 14 38.37 -14.04 -9.80
N LYS A 15 39.40 -13.42 -9.21
CA LYS A 15 39.42 -13.17 -7.76
C LYS A 15 38.40 -12.09 -7.44
N MET A 16 37.46 -12.39 -6.56
CA MET A 16 36.53 -11.41 -6.00
C MET A 16 37.31 -10.47 -5.07
N VAL A 17 37.52 -9.23 -5.49
CA VAL A 17 38.15 -8.18 -4.66
C VAL A 17 37.04 -7.44 -3.92
N ARG A 18 36.96 -7.62 -2.60
CA ARG A 18 36.17 -6.71 -1.73
C ARG A 18 37.02 -5.48 -1.46
N SER A 19 36.68 -4.35 -2.08
CA SER A 19 37.20 -3.04 -1.71
C SER A 19 36.12 -2.26 -0.96
N LYS A 20 36.48 -1.69 0.20
CA LYS A 20 35.69 -0.68 0.88
C LYS A 20 35.85 0.62 0.08
N VAL A 21 34.77 1.11 -0.52
CA VAL A 21 34.82 2.29 -1.39
C VAL A 21 34.40 3.51 -0.57
N GLU A 22 35.34 4.40 -0.27
CA GLU A 22 35.11 5.66 0.43
C GLU A 22 35.09 6.83 -0.59
N THR A 23 34.06 6.83 -1.44
CA THR A 23 33.72 7.89 -2.43
C THR A 23 34.31 7.72 -3.84
N PHE A 24 33.45 7.85 -4.85
CA PHE A 24 33.82 8.07 -6.26
C PHE A 24 32.86 9.09 -6.88
N PHE A 25 33.35 9.89 -7.83
CA PHE A 25 32.56 10.85 -8.61
C PHE A 25 32.47 10.40 -10.06
N ILE A 26 31.26 10.40 -10.62
CA ILE A 26 30.99 10.28 -12.05
C ILE A 26 29.87 11.27 -12.37
N SER A 27 29.99 12.01 -13.46
CA SER A 27 29.04 13.03 -13.93
C SER A 27 28.76 12.80 -15.41
N VAL A 28 27.48 12.70 -15.82
CA VAL A 28 26.86 13.34 -17.00
C VAL A 28 25.32 13.37 -16.82
N SER A 29 24.67 14.42 -17.36
CA SER A 29 23.21 14.69 -17.45
C SER A 29 22.51 13.80 -18.49
N VAL A 30 21.22 13.43 -18.45
CA VAL A 30 19.96 14.18 -18.22
C VAL A 30 18.89 13.19 -17.70
N GLY A 31 18.05 13.64 -16.76
CA GLY A 31 16.89 12.90 -16.23
C GLY A 31 17.10 12.42 -14.80
N VAL A 32 16.90 13.32 -13.84
CA VAL A 32 17.13 13.06 -12.41
C VAL A 32 15.93 12.29 -11.84
N LEU A 33 16.18 11.06 -11.36
CA LEU A 33 15.28 10.32 -10.49
C LEU A 33 15.86 10.39 -9.07
N VAL A 34 15.20 11.12 -8.16
CA VAL A 34 15.61 11.24 -6.76
C VAL A 34 14.80 10.26 -5.92
N PHE A 35 15.47 9.35 -5.21
CA PHE A 35 14.86 8.58 -4.13
C PHE A 35 15.32 9.15 -2.78
N LEU A 36 14.38 9.48 -1.90
CA LEU A 36 14.66 9.85 -0.51
C LEU A 36 14.39 8.63 0.36
N PHE A 37 15.39 8.22 1.14
CA PHE A 37 15.23 7.22 2.20
C PHE A 37 15.23 7.94 3.55
N GLN A 38 14.56 7.38 4.55
CA GLN A 38 14.58 7.85 5.94
C GLN A 38 15.18 6.75 6.83
N ASN A 39 16.16 7.08 7.68
CA ASN A 39 16.78 6.13 8.60
C ASN A 39 15.82 5.76 9.73
N CYS A 40 15.54 4.47 9.89
CA CYS A 40 14.92 3.90 11.09
C CYS A 40 15.99 3.16 11.89
N ASP A 41 16.68 3.85 12.79
CA ASP A 41 17.49 3.23 13.83
C ASP A 41 16.64 3.11 15.11
N ASN A 42 16.16 1.89 15.41
CA ASN A 42 15.70 1.55 16.75
C ASN A 42 16.15 0.12 17.08
N PRO A 43 17.10 -0.08 18.00
CA PRO A 43 17.60 -1.41 18.35
C PRO A 43 16.76 -1.99 19.49
N GLY A 44 15.91 -2.97 19.19
CA GLY A 44 15.17 -3.67 20.22
C GLY A 44 14.09 -4.59 19.69
N PHE A 45 14.46 -5.64 18.95
CA PHE A 45 13.58 -6.79 18.77
C PHE A 45 14.42 -8.07 18.64
N GLU A 46 14.44 -8.87 19.70
CA GLU A 46 14.99 -10.22 19.67
C GLU A 46 14.01 -11.14 18.93
N ALA A 47 14.47 -11.75 17.84
CA ALA A 47 13.74 -12.80 17.15
C ALA A 47 13.79 -14.08 17.99
N ASN A 48 12.77 -14.29 18.83
CA ASN A 48 12.56 -15.59 19.47
C ASN A 48 11.74 -16.51 18.56
N SER A 49 12.24 -17.73 18.43
CA SER A 49 11.67 -18.83 17.66
C SER A 49 10.21 -19.12 18.03
N LEU A 50 9.30 -19.12 17.05
CA LEU A 50 7.97 -19.69 17.21
C LEU A 50 7.93 -21.07 16.54
N ASN A 51 8.20 -22.08 17.37
CA ASN A 51 7.71 -23.43 17.17
C ASN A 51 6.21 -23.47 17.48
N GLN A 52 5.52 -24.31 16.71
CA GLN A 52 4.12 -24.75 16.85
C GLN A 52 3.52 -24.64 18.26
N GLN A 53 2.41 -23.92 18.38
CA GLN A 53 1.19 -24.32 19.12
C GLN A 53 0.19 -23.17 19.14
N PHE A 54 -0.91 -23.27 18.38
CA PHE A 54 -2.19 -22.65 18.77
C PHE A 54 -3.34 -23.42 18.09
N TYR A 55 -3.92 -24.35 18.83
CA TYR A 55 -5.24 -24.91 18.58
C TYR A 55 -5.84 -25.24 19.95
N SER A 56 -6.60 -24.31 20.52
CA SER A 56 -7.80 -24.53 21.33
C SER A 56 -8.24 -23.25 22.02
N ASP A 57 -9.57 -23.10 22.10
CA ASP A 57 -10.37 -22.23 22.97
C ASP A 57 -10.66 -20.80 22.49
N VAL A 58 -11.85 -20.62 21.91
CA VAL A 58 -12.96 -19.93 22.59
C VAL A 58 -14.30 -20.58 22.17
N SER A 59 -14.83 -21.44 23.03
CA SER A 59 -16.27 -21.72 23.12
C SER A 59 -16.67 -21.54 24.58
N SER A 60 -17.16 -20.35 24.93
CA SER A 60 -18.00 -20.18 26.11
C SER A 60 -18.86 -18.93 25.98
N ASN A 61 -20.18 -19.17 26.05
CA ASN A 61 -21.27 -18.20 26.04
C ASN A 61 -21.01 -16.95 26.90
N GLY A 62 -21.20 -15.79 26.28
CA GLY A 62 -21.32 -14.49 26.93
C GLY A 62 -22.07 -13.53 26.01
N SER A 63 -23.37 -13.42 26.20
CA SER A 63 -24.25 -12.46 25.53
C SER A 63 -23.67 -11.04 25.61
N SER A 64 -23.26 -10.51 24.47
CA SER A 64 -23.01 -9.08 24.26
C SER A 64 -23.55 -8.72 22.88
N SER A 65 -24.19 -7.56 22.81
CA SER A 65 -24.83 -6.94 21.65
C SER A 65 -24.13 -7.28 20.33
N SER A 66 -24.83 -7.96 19.41
CA SER A 66 -24.34 -8.30 18.08
C SER A 66 -24.13 -7.05 17.24
N GLN A 67 -23.00 -6.37 17.41
CA GLN A 67 -22.46 -5.56 16.33
C GLN A 67 -21.94 -6.52 15.27
N ILE A 68 -22.30 -6.26 14.01
CA ILE A 68 -21.85 -7.07 12.88
C ILE A 68 -20.43 -6.58 12.58
N GLU A 69 -19.46 -7.33 13.08
CA GLU A 69 -18.04 -7.05 12.91
C GLU A 69 -17.61 -7.41 11.48
N ALA A 70 -16.96 -6.48 10.78
CA ALA A 70 -16.32 -6.76 9.50
C ALA A 70 -14.83 -7.05 9.71
N LYS A 71 -14.30 -8.11 9.11
CA LYS A 71 -12.88 -8.43 9.26
C LYS A 71 -12.05 -7.64 8.24
N ASN A 72 -10.89 -7.15 8.66
CA ASN A 72 -9.95 -6.49 7.74
C ASN A 72 -9.56 -7.37 6.54
N SER A 73 -9.44 -8.68 6.73
CA SER A 73 -9.16 -9.62 5.63
C SER A 73 -10.24 -9.62 4.55
N GLU A 74 -11.48 -9.24 4.87
CA GLU A 74 -12.60 -9.17 3.93
C GLU A 74 -12.57 -7.90 3.08
N LEU A 75 -11.84 -6.86 3.48
CA LEU A 75 -11.67 -5.63 2.71
C LEU A 75 -10.71 -5.79 1.53
N CYS A 76 -9.85 -6.80 1.55
CA CYS A 76 -8.71 -6.85 0.64
C CYS A 76 -9.11 -7.07 -0.83
N GLY A 77 -8.58 -6.23 -1.71
CA GLY A 77 -8.66 -6.37 -3.17
C GLY A 77 -9.93 -5.81 -3.80
N GLU A 78 -9.79 -5.31 -5.03
CA GLU A 78 -10.85 -4.66 -5.79
C GLU A 78 -11.96 -5.66 -6.20
N PRO A 79 -13.24 -5.37 -5.90
CA PRO A 79 -14.37 -6.17 -6.37
C PRO A 79 -14.56 -6.04 -7.88
N GLN A 80 -14.93 -7.14 -8.54
CA GLN A 80 -15.40 -7.10 -9.92
C GLN A 80 -16.81 -6.52 -9.99
N ILE A 81 -16.93 -5.22 -10.25
CA ILE A 81 -18.21 -4.49 -10.30
C ILE A 81 -18.76 -4.49 -11.73
N ASN A 82 -20.05 -4.79 -11.88
CA ASN A 82 -20.81 -4.62 -13.11
C ASN A 82 -21.89 -3.53 -12.90
N PRO A 83 -21.69 -2.30 -13.39
CA PRO A 83 -22.61 -1.19 -13.16
C PRO A 83 -24.00 -1.38 -13.78
N ASN A 84 -24.21 -2.41 -14.59
CA ASN A 84 -25.53 -2.74 -15.14
C ASN A 84 -26.37 -3.64 -14.23
N THR A 85 -25.77 -4.27 -13.22
CA THR A 85 -26.42 -5.26 -12.35
C THR A 85 -26.13 -5.06 -10.87
N ASP A 86 -25.02 -4.42 -10.53
CA ASP A 86 -24.60 -4.12 -9.18
C ASP A 86 -25.14 -2.76 -8.74
N SER A 87 -25.43 -2.62 -7.45
CA SER A 87 -25.83 -1.36 -6.81
C SER A 87 -25.43 -1.40 -5.33
N GLY A 88 -25.24 -0.23 -4.71
CA GLY A 88 -24.79 -0.13 -3.32
C GLY A 88 -23.43 0.53 -3.16
N ILE A 89 -22.89 0.43 -1.94
CA ILE A 89 -21.56 0.89 -1.57
C ILE A 89 -20.60 -0.30 -1.61
N TYR A 90 -19.53 -0.18 -2.35
CA TYR A 90 -18.42 -1.13 -2.39
C TYR A 90 -17.22 -0.49 -1.71
N LEU A 91 -16.71 -1.16 -0.70
CA LEU A 91 -15.53 -0.73 0.04
C LEU A 91 -14.44 -1.78 -0.07
N TYR A 92 -13.26 -1.38 -0.47
CA TYR A 92 -12.12 -2.28 -0.51
C TYR A 92 -10.82 -1.55 -0.18
N LEU A 93 -9.87 -2.32 0.34
CA LEU A 93 -8.51 -1.92 0.60
C LEU A 93 -7.63 -2.43 -0.53
N ASP A 94 -6.87 -1.52 -1.16
CA ASP A 94 -5.70 -1.90 -1.91
C ASP A 94 -4.63 -2.37 -0.92
N CYS A 95 -4.39 -3.68 -0.88
CA CYS A 95 -3.50 -4.30 0.08
C CYS A 95 -2.01 -4.11 -0.22
N GLU A 96 -1.67 -3.56 -1.37
CA GLU A 96 -0.30 -3.18 -1.69
C GLU A 96 0.00 -1.76 -1.21
N THR A 97 -0.97 -0.85 -1.32
CA THR A 97 -0.78 0.59 -1.06
C THR A 97 -1.43 1.10 0.22
N ASN A 98 -2.26 0.28 0.89
CA ASN A 98 -3.11 0.67 2.01
C ASN A 98 -4.07 1.83 1.71
N VAL A 99 -4.45 2.00 0.45
CA VAL A 99 -5.49 2.94 0.03
C VAL A 99 -6.86 2.27 0.17
N LEU A 100 -7.76 2.91 0.91
CA LEU A 100 -9.17 2.53 0.95
C LEU A 100 -9.91 3.22 -0.18
N ASN A 101 -10.75 2.45 -0.85
CA ASN A 101 -11.55 2.88 -1.97
C ASN A 101 -13.02 2.64 -1.64
N VAL A 102 -13.82 3.68 -1.83
CA VAL A 102 -15.27 3.67 -1.73
C VAL A 102 -15.82 3.91 -3.12
N ILE A 103 -16.67 3.01 -3.61
CA ILE A 103 -17.39 3.16 -4.87
C ILE A 103 -18.88 3.05 -4.56
N VAL A 104 -19.68 4.00 -5.03
CA VAL A 104 -21.14 3.97 -4.89
C VAL A 104 -21.78 3.81 -6.26
N LEU A 105 -22.77 2.93 -6.36
CA LEU A 105 -23.51 2.65 -7.60
C LEU A 105 -25.01 2.73 -7.37
N ALA A 106 -25.71 3.37 -8.31
CA ALA A 106 -27.17 3.41 -8.32
C ALA A 106 -27.78 2.05 -8.70
N GLU A 107 -29.06 1.87 -8.36
CA GLU A 107 -29.87 0.84 -9.01
C GLU A 107 -30.13 1.18 -10.47
N LYS A 108 -30.13 0.16 -11.33
CA LYS A 108 -30.40 0.31 -12.76
C LYS A 108 -31.69 1.10 -13.00
N SER A 109 -31.56 2.20 -13.76
CA SER A 109 -32.68 3.07 -14.14
C SER A 109 -33.32 3.83 -12.97
N GLY A 110 -32.55 4.12 -11.93
CA GLY A 110 -32.96 4.92 -10.76
C GLY A 110 -31.90 5.95 -10.35
N SER A 111 -32.21 6.72 -9.32
CA SER A 111 -31.25 7.52 -8.57
C SER A 111 -31.10 6.92 -7.17
N SER A 112 -29.91 6.98 -6.60
CA SER A 112 -29.62 6.54 -5.24
C SER A 112 -28.75 7.57 -4.54
N THR A 113 -29.23 8.05 -3.39
CA THR A 113 -28.47 8.98 -2.54
C THR A 113 -27.87 8.22 -1.36
N TYR A 114 -26.56 8.33 -1.20
CA TYR A 114 -25.79 7.74 -0.11
C TYR A 114 -25.26 8.85 0.80
N ILE A 115 -25.82 8.92 2.00
CA ILE A 115 -25.42 9.84 3.06
C ILE A 115 -24.80 9.03 4.18
N GLY A 116 -23.61 9.40 4.61
CA GLY A 116 -22.95 8.70 5.70
C GLY A 116 -21.63 9.32 6.15
N SER A 117 -20.96 8.59 7.04
CA SER A 117 -19.62 8.92 7.46
C SER A 117 -18.74 7.68 7.63
N ILE A 118 -17.44 7.90 7.47
CA ILE A 118 -16.38 6.95 7.81
C ILE A 118 -15.49 7.62 8.85
N SER A 119 -15.45 7.07 10.06
CA SER A 119 -14.56 7.55 11.13
C SER A 119 -13.42 6.57 11.39
N SER A 120 -12.29 7.08 11.88
CA SER A 120 -11.10 6.31 12.23
C SER A 120 -10.54 6.77 13.59
N ASP A 121 -9.85 5.89 14.29
CA ASP A 121 -8.99 6.26 15.43
C ASP A 121 -7.74 7.06 14.99
N GLY A 122 -7.39 7.01 13.70
CA GLY A 122 -6.23 7.66 13.12
C GLY A 122 -6.56 8.86 12.26
N ILE A 123 -5.51 9.58 11.81
CA ILE A 123 -5.66 10.67 10.85
C ILE A 123 -6.01 10.09 9.48
N ILE A 124 -7.03 10.67 8.85
CA ILE A 124 -7.41 10.44 7.45
C ILE A 124 -6.66 11.43 6.56
N GLN A 125 -6.09 10.94 5.47
CA GLN A 125 -5.22 11.71 4.57
C GLN A 125 -5.42 11.30 3.12
N ASN A 126 -4.96 12.13 2.19
CA ASN A 126 -4.95 11.84 0.74
C ASN A 126 -6.33 11.51 0.18
N LEU A 127 -7.36 12.27 0.58
CA LEU A 127 -8.69 12.13 -0.01
C LEU A 127 -8.62 12.52 -1.50
N ILE A 128 -9.00 11.59 -2.37
CA ILE A 128 -9.12 11.78 -3.81
C ILE A 128 -10.56 11.41 -4.19
N THR A 129 -11.21 12.25 -4.99
CA THR A 129 -12.57 12.05 -5.49
C THR A 129 -12.53 11.70 -6.96
N ASP A 130 -13.42 10.82 -7.42
CA ASP A 130 -13.58 10.40 -8.80
C ASP A 130 -15.06 10.42 -9.21
N SER A 131 -15.33 10.92 -10.41
CA SER A 131 -16.64 10.96 -11.07
C SER A 131 -17.74 11.82 -10.42
N PHE A 132 -17.42 12.60 -9.39
CA PHE A 132 -18.41 13.44 -8.70
C PHE A 132 -19.12 14.45 -9.60
N GLU A 133 -20.43 14.53 -9.41
CA GLU A 133 -21.34 15.51 -9.95
C GLU A 133 -21.40 16.75 -9.04
N VAL A 134 -22.09 17.80 -9.50
CA VAL A 134 -22.13 19.10 -8.82
C VAL A 134 -22.82 19.05 -7.44
N ASN A 135 -23.70 18.06 -7.23
CA ASN A 135 -24.44 17.90 -5.97
C ASN A 135 -23.71 17.01 -4.98
N ASP A 136 -22.63 16.34 -5.39
CA ASP A 136 -21.88 15.44 -4.54
C ASP A 136 -20.96 16.19 -3.62
N ASN A 137 -20.87 15.68 -2.40
CA ASN A 137 -20.05 16.27 -1.37
C ASN A 137 -19.34 15.19 -0.57
N VAL A 138 -18.03 15.34 -0.46
CA VAL A 138 -17.21 14.63 0.52
C VAL A 138 -16.36 15.63 1.27
N MET A 139 -16.51 15.64 2.59
CA MET A 139 -15.72 16.46 3.49
C MET A 139 -14.83 15.57 4.34
N VAL A 140 -13.59 15.99 4.52
CA VAL A 140 -12.64 15.34 5.41
C VAL A 140 -12.33 16.27 6.58
N SER A 141 -12.48 15.72 7.79
CA SER A 141 -11.93 16.28 9.02
C SER A 141 -10.68 15.48 9.42
N GLN A 142 -10.13 15.70 10.61
CA GLN A 142 -8.90 15.00 11.02
C GLN A 142 -9.05 13.47 10.99
N ASN A 143 -10.20 12.94 11.41
CA ASN A 143 -10.41 11.51 11.62
C ASN A 143 -11.80 11.02 11.17
N GLU A 144 -12.50 11.83 10.39
CA GLU A 144 -13.81 11.50 9.86
C GLU A 144 -13.97 12.04 8.43
N ILE A 145 -14.52 11.22 7.56
CA ILE A 145 -15.06 11.60 6.26
C ILE A 145 -16.58 11.63 6.39
N SER A 146 -17.22 12.72 5.99
CA SER A 146 -18.67 12.78 5.79
C SER A 146 -18.96 12.88 4.30
N PHE A 147 -19.94 12.14 3.81
CA PHE A 147 -20.29 12.11 2.40
C PHE A 147 -21.80 12.18 2.16
N ASN A 148 -22.16 12.81 1.04
CA ASN A 148 -23.49 12.84 0.45
C ASN A 148 -23.31 12.72 -1.07
N LEU A 149 -23.59 11.54 -1.61
CA LEU A 149 -23.35 11.19 -3.01
C LEU A 149 -24.67 10.81 -3.67
N GLU A 150 -25.02 11.43 -4.79
CA GLU A 150 -26.19 11.11 -5.60
C GLU A 150 -25.75 10.47 -6.92
N VAL A 151 -26.01 9.17 -7.06
CA VAL A 151 -25.66 8.42 -8.26
C VAL A 151 -26.91 8.17 -9.09
N VAL A 152 -26.82 8.30 -10.41
CA VAL A 152 -27.94 8.07 -11.35
C VAL A 152 -27.62 6.98 -12.36
N ASP A 153 -28.64 6.19 -12.71
CA ASP A 153 -28.62 5.12 -13.72
C ASP A 153 -27.53 4.06 -13.50
N ASN A 154 -26.52 4.00 -14.36
CA ASN A 154 -25.42 3.06 -14.33
C ASN A 154 -24.07 3.76 -14.11
N LEU A 155 -24.11 5.00 -13.63
CA LEU A 155 -22.93 5.76 -13.24
C LEU A 155 -22.46 5.29 -11.86
N TYR A 156 -21.31 5.81 -11.46
CA TYR A 156 -20.75 5.61 -10.15
C TYR A 156 -20.08 6.90 -9.68
N ASP A 157 -20.05 7.10 -8.38
CA ASP A 157 -19.10 8.01 -7.75
C ASP A 157 -18.12 7.20 -6.93
N ALA A 158 -16.90 7.72 -6.80
CA ALA A 158 -15.91 7.06 -5.98
C ALA A 158 -15.04 8.07 -5.24
N PHE A 159 -14.52 7.65 -4.10
CA PHE A 159 -13.44 8.37 -3.45
C PHE A 159 -12.50 7.39 -2.78
N SER A 160 -11.25 7.80 -2.65
CA SER A 160 -10.21 7.02 -2.00
C SER A 160 -9.46 7.85 -0.98
N PHE A 161 -8.93 7.19 0.04
CA PHE A 161 -8.19 7.84 1.10
C PHE A 161 -7.25 6.85 1.78
N THR A 162 -6.33 7.39 2.57
CA THR A 162 -5.45 6.63 3.45
C THR A 162 -5.79 6.95 4.90
N ALA A 163 -5.72 5.94 5.76
CA ALA A 163 -5.86 6.12 7.19
C ALA A 163 -4.69 5.46 7.91
N LYS A 164 -4.23 6.08 9.00
CA LYS A 164 -3.12 5.53 9.79
C LYS A 164 -3.42 4.13 10.36
N SER A 165 -4.69 3.81 10.59
CA SER A 165 -5.10 2.48 11.02
C SER A 165 -6.47 2.14 10.46
N VAL A 166 -6.54 1.03 9.73
CA VAL A 166 -7.81 0.49 9.21
C VAL A 166 -8.55 -0.38 10.21
N ALA A 167 -7.82 -0.92 11.21
CA ALA A 167 -8.30 -1.85 12.23
C ALA A 167 -9.38 -1.31 13.19
N LYS A 168 -9.77 -0.05 13.04
CA LYS A 168 -10.74 0.65 13.88
C LYS A 168 -11.48 1.74 13.10
N MET A 169 -11.73 1.49 11.83
CA MET A 169 -12.64 2.36 11.09
C MET A 169 -14.08 1.96 11.38
N LYS A 170 -14.98 2.93 11.31
CA LYS A 170 -16.42 2.73 11.43
C LYS A 170 -17.09 3.37 10.24
N LEU A 171 -18.00 2.64 9.59
CA LEU A 171 -18.87 3.19 8.57
C LEU A 171 -20.29 3.28 9.12
N GLU A 172 -20.90 4.45 9.00
CA GLU A 172 -22.28 4.71 9.40
C GLU A 172 -23.01 5.43 8.28
N LEU A 173 -24.11 4.83 7.82
CA LEU A 173 -25.04 5.41 6.85
C LEU A 173 -26.24 6.03 7.55
N ASP A 174 -26.73 7.14 7.00
CA ASP A 174 -28.03 7.67 7.35
C ASP A 174 -29.13 6.61 7.12
N PRO A 175 -30.11 6.44 8.03
CA PRO A 175 -31.18 5.44 7.87
C PRO A 175 -32.02 5.58 6.59
N SER A 176 -32.04 6.76 5.96
CA SER A 176 -32.70 7.00 4.67
C SER A 176 -31.89 6.53 3.46
N SER A 177 -30.60 6.28 3.62
CA SER A 177 -29.72 5.79 2.54
C SER A 177 -29.94 4.30 2.26
N PRO A 178 -29.67 3.82 1.03
CA PRO A 178 -29.64 2.39 0.75
C PRO A 178 -28.58 1.67 1.61
N GLN A 179 -28.98 0.56 2.24
CA GLN A 179 -28.16 -0.16 3.22
C GLN A 179 -27.36 -1.33 2.62
N ASN A 180 -27.14 -1.33 1.30
CA ASN A 180 -26.37 -2.36 0.61
C ASN A 180 -24.89 -1.97 0.61
N ILE A 181 -24.12 -2.57 1.53
CA ILE A 181 -22.68 -2.36 1.64
C ILE A 181 -21.96 -3.69 1.41
N PHE A 182 -20.90 -3.67 0.59
CA PHE A 182 -20.14 -4.84 0.19
C PHE A 182 -18.63 -4.62 0.38
N LEU A 183 -17.95 -5.62 0.93
CA LEU A 183 -16.53 -5.55 1.24
C LEU A 183 -15.67 -6.41 0.32
N GLY A 184 -14.59 -5.81 -0.18
CA GLY A 184 -13.49 -6.45 -0.90
C GLY A 184 -13.89 -7.29 -2.11
N THR A 185 -12.92 -8.09 -2.59
CA THR A 185 -13.05 -8.90 -3.82
C THR A 185 -14.30 -9.81 -3.81
N ASN A 186 -14.66 -10.33 -2.64
CA ASN A 186 -15.74 -11.30 -2.47
C ASN A 186 -17.12 -10.65 -2.29
N LYS A 187 -17.22 -9.32 -2.28
CA LYS A 187 -18.45 -8.57 -2.04
C LYS A 187 -19.18 -9.05 -0.78
N VAL A 188 -18.46 -9.18 0.33
CA VAL A 188 -19.05 -9.63 1.61
C VAL A 188 -20.07 -8.58 2.05
N LYS A 189 -21.34 -8.96 2.13
CA LYS A 189 -22.41 -8.03 2.50
C LYS A 189 -22.37 -7.74 4.00
N VAL A 190 -22.39 -6.45 4.35
CA VAL A 190 -22.46 -5.96 5.73
C VAL A 190 -23.61 -4.96 5.89
N ILE A 191 -23.92 -4.58 7.13
CA ILE A 191 -25.04 -3.70 7.48
C ILE A 191 -24.48 -2.55 8.34
N SER A 192 -24.90 -1.32 8.04
CA SER A 192 -24.53 -0.15 8.84
C SER A 192 -25.36 -0.05 10.15
N PRO A 193 -24.77 0.47 11.24
CA PRO A 193 -23.35 0.80 11.38
C PRO A 193 -22.52 -0.47 11.57
N PHE A 194 -21.30 -0.46 11.05
CA PHE A 194 -20.32 -1.52 11.33
C PHE A 194 -18.92 -0.97 11.55
N GLU A 195 -18.15 -1.70 12.33
CA GLU A 195 -16.76 -1.41 12.64
C GLU A 195 -15.86 -2.48 12.00
N PHE A 196 -14.73 -2.03 11.47
CA PHE A 196 -13.67 -2.92 11.04
C PHE A 196 -12.90 -3.37 12.25
N ILE A 197 -12.75 -4.68 12.39
CA ILE A 197 -11.96 -5.27 13.45
C ILE A 197 -10.75 -5.95 12.82
N SER A 198 -9.58 -5.64 13.38
CA SER A 198 -8.38 -6.42 13.10
C SER A 198 -8.61 -7.84 13.60
N ASP A 199 -8.59 -8.79 12.67
CA ASP A 199 -8.55 -10.22 12.96
C ASP A 199 -7.12 -10.72 13.24
N GLY A 200 -6.20 -9.80 13.55
CA GLY A 200 -4.77 -10.08 13.65
C GLY A 200 -4.10 -10.24 12.28
N SER A 201 -4.85 -10.26 11.19
CA SER A 201 -4.35 -9.88 9.87
C SER A 201 -4.50 -8.36 9.75
N GLU A 202 -3.66 -7.64 10.49
CA GLU A 202 -3.38 -6.29 10.02
C GLU A 202 -2.94 -6.44 8.55
N PRO A 203 -3.55 -5.69 7.60
CA PRO A 203 -2.94 -5.57 6.28
C PRO A 203 -1.55 -5.10 6.61
N LYS A 204 -0.57 -6.00 6.41
CA LYS A 204 0.78 -5.84 6.96
C LYS A 204 1.09 -4.40 6.74
N ASP A 205 1.22 -3.66 7.85
CA ASP A 205 1.61 -2.27 7.78
C ASP A 205 2.80 -2.32 6.84
N SER A 206 2.60 -1.81 5.63
CA SER A 206 3.54 -2.04 4.56
C SER A 206 4.65 -1.04 4.78
N VAL A 207 5.27 -1.12 5.96
CA VAL A 207 6.64 -1.56 6.03
C VAL A 207 6.77 -2.74 5.07
N VAL A 208 6.84 -2.43 3.77
CA VAL A 208 7.61 -3.20 2.82
C VAL A 208 8.90 -3.39 3.57
N SER A 209 9.06 -4.58 4.13
CA SER A 209 10.35 -4.99 4.63
C SER A 209 11.21 -4.89 3.39
N LEU A 210 11.97 -3.78 3.28
CA LEU A 210 13.02 -3.63 2.27
C LEU A 210 13.99 -4.80 2.37
N CYS A 211 13.95 -5.54 3.47
CA CYS A 211 14.68 -6.78 3.68
C CYS A 211 14.20 -7.88 2.71
N GLY A 212 15.15 -8.39 1.91
CA GLY A 212 14.98 -9.55 1.03
C GLY A 212 15.41 -9.23 -0.41
N LYS A 213 16.27 -10.08 -0.98
CA LYS A 213 16.64 -9.96 -2.40
C LYS A 213 15.40 -10.21 -3.27
N PRO A 214 15.01 -9.30 -4.17
CA PRO A 214 13.93 -9.55 -5.11
C PRO A 214 14.30 -10.71 -6.04
N ILE A 215 13.29 -11.49 -6.45
CA ILE A 215 13.46 -12.51 -7.48
C ILE A 215 13.45 -11.77 -8.82
N LEU A 216 14.63 -11.68 -9.46
CA LEU A 216 14.79 -10.95 -10.71
C LEU A 216 15.09 -11.90 -11.88
N SER A 217 14.46 -11.63 -13.02
CA SER A 217 14.61 -12.29 -14.31
C SER A 217 15.43 -11.40 -15.25
N LYS A 218 16.66 -11.79 -15.57
CA LYS A 218 17.55 -10.99 -16.43
C LYS A 218 17.00 -10.76 -17.84
N ASP A 219 16.14 -11.68 -18.31
CA ASP A 219 15.56 -11.65 -19.64
C ASP A 219 14.30 -10.79 -19.71
N GLN A 220 13.65 -10.52 -18.57
CA GLN A 220 12.35 -9.83 -18.52
C GLN A 220 12.42 -8.49 -17.78
N ASP A 221 13.27 -8.39 -16.76
CA ASP A 221 13.33 -7.22 -15.89
C ASP A 221 14.34 -6.19 -16.41
N PHE A 222 13.92 -4.93 -16.40
CA PHE A 222 14.72 -3.79 -16.77
C PHE A 222 14.60 -2.72 -15.68
N GLY A 223 15.74 -2.26 -15.14
CA GLY A 223 15.74 -1.21 -14.12
C GLY A 223 16.84 -1.33 -13.07
N ALA A 224 16.77 -0.45 -12.07
CA ALA A 224 17.57 -0.49 -10.85
C ALA A 224 16.70 -1.01 -9.70
N PHE A 225 17.16 -2.07 -9.05
CA PHE A 225 16.46 -2.76 -7.96
C PHE A 225 17.25 -2.55 -6.68
N VAL A 226 16.61 -1.99 -5.65
CA VAL A 226 17.23 -1.72 -4.35
C VAL A 226 16.55 -2.58 -3.30
N TRP A 227 17.34 -3.27 -2.49
CA TRP A 227 16.83 -4.02 -1.35
C TRP A 227 17.82 -4.01 -0.20
N LYS A 228 17.32 -4.15 1.02
CA LYS A 228 18.10 -4.38 2.23
C LYS A 228 18.33 -5.88 2.40
N ASP A 229 19.51 -6.29 2.81
CA ASP A 229 19.75 -7.66 3.24
C ASP A 229 19.23 -7.82 4.69
N CYS A 230 18.41 -8.84 4.93
CA CYS A 230 17.74 -9.03 6.21
C CYS A 230 18.71 -9.33 7.36
N GLU A 231 19.82 -10.00 7.10
CA GLU A 231 20.78 -10.42 8.13
C GLU A 231 21.81 -9.32 8.39
N THR A 232 22.36 -8.75 7.31
CA THR A 232 23.49 -7.81 7.38
C THR A 232 23.05 -6.36 7.46
N GLN A 233 21.77 -6.06 7.21
CA GLN A 233 21.23 -4.70 7.13
C GLN A 233 21.87 -3.84 6.03
N ILE A 234 22.63 -4.45 5.11
CA ILE A 234 23.30 -3.78 4.00
C ILE A 234 22.29 -3.55 2.87
N PHE A 235 22.26 -2.35 2.31
CA PHE A 235 21.54 -2.08 1.07
C PHE A 235 22.33 -2.58 -0.12
N ASN A 236 21.65 -3.31 -1.00
CA ASN A 236 22.14 -3.83 -2.25
C ASN A 236 21.42 -3.13 -3.40
N VAL A 237 22.12 -3.00 -4.51
CA VAL A 237 21.57 -2.47 -5.75
C VAL A 237 21.93 -3.44 -6.88
N GLU A 238 20.94 -3.84 -7.68
CA GLU A 238 21.13 -4.63 -8.90
C GLU A 238 20.53 -3.88 -10.09
N PHE A 239 21.23 -3.93 -11.21
CA PHE A 239 20.87 -3.23 -12.43
C PHE A 239 20.67 -4.26 -13.53
N LEU A 240 19.49 -4.27 -14.17
CA LEU A 240 19.15 -5.23 -15.22
C LEU A 240 18.76 -4.55 -16.52
N ALA A 241 19.25 -5.12 -17.62
CA ALA A 241 19.08 -4.60 -18.96
C ALA A 241 17.81 -5.05 -19.68
N GLY A 242 17.19 -6.12 -19.22
CA GLY A 242 16.09 -6.78 -19.92
C GLY A 242 16.49 -7.34 -21.29
N GLY A 243 16.18 -8.61 -21.52
CA GLY A 243 16.25 -9.23 -22.85
C GLY A 243 17.60 -9.14 -23.58
N ASN A 244 17.54 -8.92 -24.90
CA ASN A 244 18.68 -8.96 -25.82
C ASN A 244 19.42 -7.62 -26.00
N GLN A 245 19.24 -6.65 -25.10
CA GLN A 245 19.94 -5.37 -25.23
C GLN A 245 21.44 -5.53 -24.96
N GLN A 246 22.29 -4.97 -25.83
CA GLN A 246 23.75 -5.14 -25.73
C GLN A 246 24.40 -4.19 -24.72
N SER A 247 23.75 -3.07 -24.38
CA SER A 247 24.23 -2.12 -23.38
C SER A 247 23.12 -1.16 -22.97
N ILE A 248 23.06 -0.89 -21.67
CA ILE A 248 22.25 0.19 -21.10
C ILE A 248 23.07 0.91 -20.02
N GLU A 249 22.76 2.18 -19.80
CA GLU A 249 23.45 3.04 -18.85
C GLU A 249 22.45 3.50 -17.77
N PHE A 250 22.85 3.37 -16.51
CA PHE A 250 22.08 3.85 -15.36
C PHE A 250 22.84 4.98 -14.68
N ILE A 251 22.12 6.06 -14.35
CA ILE A 251 22.67 7.24 -13.66
C ILE A 251 21.75 7.56 -12.48
N GLY A 252 22.32 7.70 -11.29
CA GLY A 252 21.58 8.06 -10.08
C GLY A 252 22.50 8.34 -8.89
N GLU A 253 21.97 9.03 -7.88
CA GLU A 253 22.66 9.30 -6.62
C GLU A 253 21.93 8.59 -5.47
N ILE A 254 22.70 8.08 -4.50
CA ILE A 254 22.15 7.50 -3.27
C ILE A 254 22.51 8.45 -2.14
N HIS A 255 21.51 9.15 -1.61
CA HIS A 255 21.68 10.03 -0.45
C HIS A 255 21.39 9.24 0.83
N ASN A 256 22.34 9.29 1.77
CA ASN A 256 22.07 8.92 3.15
C ASN A 256 21.63 10.19 3.90
N PRO A 257 20.35 10.32 4.30
CA PRO A 257 19.81 11.54 4.91
C PRO A 257 20.40 11.86 6.30
N SER A 258 21.20 10.97 6.90
CA SER A 258 21.56 11.05 8.31
C SER A 258 22.73 11.99 8.67
N SER A 259 23.23 12.79 7.73
CA SER A 259 24.10 13.92 8.09
C SER A 259 23.26 15.18 8.34
N THR A 260 22.64 15.28 9.51
CA THR A 260 22.32 16.59 10.06
C THR A 260 23.64 17.35 10.24
N LEU A 261 23.88 18.34 9.38
CA LEU A 261 24.86 19.38 9.58
C LEU A 261 24.50 20.10 10.88
N ASN A 262 25.16 19.75 11.99
CA ASN A 262 25.29 20.64 13.13
C ASN A 262 26.18 21.81 12.71
N SER A 263 25.64 22.79 12.00
CA SER A 263 26.26 24.10 11.87
C SER A 263 25.94 24.90 13.14
N LEU A 264 26.97 25.03 13.99
CA LEU A 264 27.09 26.09 15.00
C LEU A 264 27.23 27.46 14.34
#